data_AF-A0A925VZ21-F1
#
_entry.id   AF-A0A925VZ21-F1
#
_cell.length_a   1.000
_cell.length_b   1.000
_cell.length_c   1.000
_cell.angle_alpha   90.00
_cell.angle_beta   90.00
_cell.angle_gamma   90.00
#
_symmetry.space_group_name_H-M   'P 1'
#
loop_
_entity.id
_entity.type
_entity.pdbx_description
1 polymer ?
#
loop_
_entity_poly.entity_id
_entity_poly.type
_entity_poly.pdbx_seq_one_letter_code
_entity_poly.pdbx_strand_id
1 'polypeptide(L)'
;MPAFPTRVLSAATGLRERIGLARGPSERAAHDALVTSLRARLGEAVFDGEWSEARNISLDDLVEYVSRMRGQRKRPSIGWDSLTPTKLRVAALVAEGLTNPQIGERMFIARGTVKIHIAHIFTKLGIGARAQLAVIASERAK
;
A
#
# COMPACT_ATOMS: atom_id res chain seq x y z
N MET A 1 13.48 -18.29 10.41
CA MET A 1 13.11 -16.86 10.29
C MET A 1 11.81 -16.69 11.06
N PRO A 2 11.75 -15.79 12.05
CA PRO A 2 10.54 -15.64 12.87
C PRO A 2 9.33 -15.30 12.00
N ALA A 3 8.16 -15.82 12.36
CA ALA A 3 6.93 -15.50 11.67
C ALA A 3 6.53 -14.05 11.99
N PHE A 4 6.90 -13.13 11.09
CA PHE A 4 6.61 -11.68 11.18
C PHE A 4 5.23 -11.34 11.77
N PRO A 5 4.13 -11.98 11.35
CA PRO A 5 2.80 -11.68 11.90
C PRO A 5 2.66 -11.99 13.39
N THR A 6 3.28 -13.07 13.89
CA THR A 6 3.19 -13.51 15.29
C THR A 6 3.90 -12.56 16.22
N ARG A 7 5.11 -12.12 15.87
CA ARG A 7 5.88 -11.16 16.69
C ARG A 7 5.16 -9.83 16.81
N VAL A 8 4.66 -9.28 15.70
CA VAL A 8 3.92 -8.01 15.71
C VAL A 8 2.63 -8.12 16.51
N LEU A 9 1.88 -9.22 16.35
CA LEU A 9 0.62 -9.43 17.05
C LEU A 9 0.81 -9.63 18.56
N SER A 10 1.84 -10.36 18.97
CA SER A 10 2.17 -10.57 20.39
C SER A 10 2.62 -9.26 21.04
N ALA A 11 3.51 -8.52 20.40
CA ALA A 11 3.99 -7.22 20.87
C ALA A 11 2.85 -6.21 21.04
N ALA A 12 1.96 -6.11 20.04
CA ALA A 12 0.78 -5.26 20.11
C ALA A 12 -0.17 -5.69 21.24
N THR A 13 -0.29 -7.00 21.50
CA THR A 13 -1.12 -7.53 22.59
C THR A 13 -0.53 -7.19 23.95
N GLY A 14 0.76 -7.41 24.17
CA GLY A 14 1.45 -7.03 25.41
C GLY A 14 1.42 -5.52 25.66
N LEU A 15 1.62 -4.69 24.64
CA LEU A 15 1.54 -3.23 24.77
C LEU A 15 0.15 -2.78 25.23
N ARG A 16 -0.93 -3.30 24.61
CA ARG A 16 -2.31 -2.94 24.97
C ARG A 16 -2.62 -3.25 26.42
N GLU A 17 -2.17 -4.40 26.93
CA GLU A 17 -2.35 -4.77 28.34
C GLU A 17 -1.60 -3.82 29.27
N ARG A 18 -0.34 -3.49 28.97
CA ARG A 18 0.47 -2.55 29.76
C ARG A 18 -0.14 -1.15 29.86
N ILE A 19 -0.79 -0.68 28.78
CA ILE A 19 -1.43 0.64 28.75
C ILE A 19 -2.92 0.60 29.15
N GLY A 20 -3.45 -0.56 29.55
CA GLY A 20 -4.84 -0.72 29.97
C GLY A 20 -5.89 -0.58 28.85
N LEU A 21 -5.49 -0.76 27.59
CA LEU A 21 -6.37 -0.56 26.43
C LEU A 21 -7.08 -1.86 26.01
N ALA A 22 -8.29 -2.07 26.54
CA ALA A 22 -9.15 -3.18 26.14
C ALA A 22 -9.54 -3.11 24.65
N ARG A 23 -9.72 -4.27 24.01
CA ARG A 23 -10.27 -4.38 22.64
C ARG A 23 -11.79 -4.29 22.68
N GLY A 24 -12.43 -3.72 21.66
CA GLY A 24 -13.89 -3.84 21.48
C GLY A 24 -14.31 -5.27 21.06
N PRO A 25 -15.61 -5.63 21.08
CA PRO A 25 -16.07 -6.97 20.68
C PRO A 25 -15.62 -7.39 19.28
N SER A 26 -15.77 -6.52 18.28
CA SER A 26 -15.36 -6.80 16.89
C SER A 26 -13.83 -6.93 16.75
N GLU A 27 -13.07 -6.09 17.47
CA GLU A 27 -11.61 -6.16 17.47
C GLU A 27 -11.09 -7.43 18.15
N ARG A 28 -11.75 -7.87 19.24
CA ARG A 28 -11.43 -9.14 19.92
C ARG A 28 -11.65 -10.32 18.98
N ALA A 29 -12.83 -10.41 18.35
CA ALA A 29 -13.13 -11.49 17.42
C ALA A 29 -12.11 -11.57 16.26
N ALA A 30 -11.73 -10.43 15.70
CA ALA A 30 -10.71 -10.37 14.66
C ALA A 30 -9.31 -10.78 15.17
N HIS A 31 -8.94 -10.36 16.38
CA HIS A 31 -7.68 -10.76 17.02
C HIS A 31 -7.63 -12.26 17.30
N ASP A 32 -8.68 -12.83 17.88
CA ASP A 32 -8.76 -14.27 18.22
C ASP A 32 -8.72 -15.14 16.96
N ALA A 33 -9.41 -14.73 15.89
CA ALA A 33 -9.35 -15.41 14.60
C ALA A 33 -7.94 -15.39 13.99
N LEU A 34 -7.24 -14.25 14.08
CA LEU A 34 -5.85 -14.14 13.63
C LEU A 34 -4.90 -15.01 14.45
N VAL A 35 -5.04 -15.02 15.79
CA VAL A 35 -4.24 -15.88 16.68
C VAL A 35 -4.47 -17.35 16.32
N THR A 36 -5.73 -17.77 16.16
CA THR A 36 -6.10 -19.15 15.77
C THR A 36 -5.46 -19.55 14.44
N SER A 37 -5.53 -18.68 13.43
CA SER A 37 -4.92 -18.92 12.12
C SER A 37 -3.39 -19.05 12.20
N LEU A 38 -2.73 -18.22 13.02
CA LEU A 38 -1.28 -18.26 13.19
C LEU A 38 -0.81 -19.52 13.92
N ARG A 39 -1.51 -19.94 14.99
CA ARG A 39 -1.23 -21.20 15.68
C ARG A 39 -1.32 -22.40 14.74
N ALA A 40 -2.42 -22.51 14.00
CA ALA A 40 -2.62 -23.59 13.04
C ALA A 40 -1.52 -23.65 11.97
N ARG A 41 -1.01 -22.50 11.52
CA ARG A 41 -0.03 -22.41 10.43
C ARG A 41 1.43 -22.61 10.88
N LEU A 42 1.76 -22.27 12.12
CA LEU A 42 3.13 -22.35 12.65
C LEU A 42 3.37 -23.60 13.51
N GLY A 43 2.31 -24.20 14.03
CA GLY A 43 2.39 -25.21 15.08
C GLY A 43 2.59 -24.57 16.46
N GLU A 44 2.10 -25.25 17.49
CA GLU A 44 1.99 -24.69 18.85
C GLU A 44 3.35 -24.27 19.43
N ALA A 45 4.37 -25.13 19.32
CA ALA A 45 5.70 -24.88 19.88
C ALA A 45 6.40 -23.64 19.26
N VAL A 46 6.30 -23.46 17.94
CA VAL A 46 6.88 -22.30 17.25
C VAL A 46 6.08 -21.04 17.59
N PHE A 47 4.75 -21.14 17.63
CA PHE A 47 3.90 -20.02 18.01
C PHE A 47 4.21 -19.53 19.43
N ASP A 48 4.26 -20.44 20.42
CA ASP A 48 4.46 -20.08 21.82
C ASP A 48 5.85 -19.48 22.08
N GLY A 49 6.89 -20.03 21.44
CA GLY A 49 8.24 -19.47 21.49
C GLY A 49 8.27 -18.02 20.97
N GLU A 50 7.74 -17.79 19.77
CA GLU A 50 7.69 -16.45 19.17
C GLU A 50 6.78 -15.48 19.94
N TRP A 51 5.66 -15.99 20.47
CA TRP A 51 4.68 -15.20 21.21
C TRP A 51 5.28 -14.70 22.52
N SER A 52 5.92 -15.57 23.30
CA SER A 52 6.52 -15.19 24.59
C SER A 52 7.67 -14.19 24.41
N GLU A 53 8.54 -14.39 23.42
CA GLU A 53 9.69 -13.53 23.16
C GLU A 53 9.26 -12.10 22.77
N ALA A 54 8.25 -11.98 21.89
CA ALA A 54 7.86 -10.68 21.35
C ALA A 54 6.86 -9.90 22.22
N ARG A 55 6.20 -10.54 23.19
CA ARG A 55 5.17 -9.87 24.03
C ARG A 55 5.71 -8.66 24.79
N ASN A 56 6.97 -8.74 25.19
CA ASN A 56 7.62 -7.75 26.03
C ASN A 56 8.59 -6.83 25.28
N ILE A 57 8.62 -6.90 23.95
CA ILE A 57 9.40 -5.97 23.13
C ILE A 57 8.92 -4.52 23.37
N SER A 58 9.86 -3.58 23.35
CA SER A 58 9.55 -2.14 23.40
C SER A 58 8.85 -1.70 22.11
N LEU A 59 8.14 -0.57 22.15
CA LEU A 59 7.51 -0.02 20.94
C LEU A 59 8.57 0.42 19.92
N ASP A 60 9.67 1.00 20.38
CA ASP A 60 10.77 1.47 19.51
C ASP A 60 11.45 0.30 18.79
N ASP A 61 11.76 -0.77 19.50
CA ASP A 61 12.34 -1.99 18.91
C ASP A 61 11.36 -2.67 17.95
N LEU A 62 10.05 -2.65 18.25
CA LEU A 62 9.02 -3.16 17.35
C LEU A 62 8.94 -2.34 16.06
N VAL A 63 8.97 -1.00 16.18
CA VAL A 63 8.97 -0.09 15.02
C VAL A 63 10.22 -0.33 14.18
N GLU A 64 11.38 -0.48 14.80
CA GLU A 64 12.62 -0.79 14.09
C GLU A 64 12.53 -2.14 13.36
N TYR A 65 12.08 -3.19 14.06
CA TYR A 65 11.87 -4.53 13.51
C TYR A 65 10.93 -4.51 12.29
N VAL A 66 9.76 -3.87 12.42
CA VAL A 66 8.77 -3.78 11.33
C VAL A 66 9.31 -2.95 10.16
N SER A 67 10.08 -1.89 10.44
CA SER A 67 10.65 -1.02 9.40
C SER A 67 11.70 -1.74 8.56
N ARG A 68 12.51 -2.62 9.19
CA ARG A 68 13.46 -3.49 8.48
C ARG A 68 12.75 -4.56 7.64
N MET A 69 11.56 -5.00 8.07
CA MET A 69 10.80 -6.07 7.39
C MET A 69 9.80 -5.58 6.33
N ARG A 70 9.38 -4.31 6.36
CA ARG A 70 8.76 -3.69 5.20
C ARG A 70 9.82 -3.56 4.12
N GLY A 71 10.05 -4.64 3.39
CA GLY A 71 10.84 -4.61 2.16
C GLY A 71 10.41 -3.41 1.34
N GLN A 72 11.37 -2.69 0.75
CA GLN A 72 11.06 -1.50 -0.03
C GLN A 72 9.91 -1.84 -0.98
N ARG A 73 8.80 -1.09 -0.91
CA ARG A 73 7.73 -1.20 -1.89
C ARG A 73 8.39 -0.97 -3.24
N LYS A 74 8.71 -2.04 -3.97
CA LYS A 74 9.31 -2.02 -5.32
C LYS A 74 8.30 -1.53 -6.35
N ARG A 75 7.42 -0.59 -6.01
CA ARG A 75 6.64 0.09 -7.05
C ARG A 75 7.64 0.98 -7.78
N PRO A 76 7.82 0.81 -9.10
CA PRO A 76 8.70 1.67 -9.86
C PRO A 76 8.36 3.14 -9.59
N SER A 77 9.38 3.95 -9.35
CA SER A 77 9.20 5.38 -9.05
C SER A 77 9.04 6.21 -10.33
N ILE A 78 9.45 5.67 -11.48
CA ILE A 78 9.46 6.25 -12.82
C ILE A 78 8.96 5.20 -13.81
N GLY A 79 8.52 5.63 -14.98
CA GLY A 79 8.04 4.78 -16.06
C GLY A 79 6.56 4.44 -15.93
N TRP A 80 6.07 3.68 -16.89
CA TRP A 80 4.67 3.32 -17.00
C TRP A 80 4.10 2.56 -15.80
N ASP A 81 4.90 1.70 -15.18
CA ASP A 81 4.51 0.92 -14.00
C ASP A 81 4.43 1.76 -12.71
N SER A 82 4.98 2.96 -12.74
CA SER A 82 4.84 3.93 -11.66
C SER A 82 3.48 4.64 -11.64
N LEU A 83 2.75 4.60 -12.76
CA LEU A 83 1.45 5.26 -12.86
C LEU A 83 0.38 4.50 -12.06
N THR A 84 -0.54 5.25 -11.46
CA THR A 84 -1.72 4.68 -10.80
C THR A 84 -2.80 4.35 -11.84
N PRO A 85 -3.79 3.50 -11.50
CA PRO A 85 -4.90 3.21 -12.42
C PRO A 85 -5.59 4.47 -12.96
N THR A 86 -5.81 5.48 -12.11
CA THR A 86 -6.35 6.78 -12.52
C THR A 86 -5.46 7.47 -13.55
N LYS A 87 -4.14 7.50 -13.34
CA LYS A 87 -3.19 8.14 -14.27
C LYS A 87 -3.11 7.39 -15.60
N LEU A 88 -3.18 6.05 -15.58
CA LEU A 88 -3.26 5.24 -16.80
C LEU A 88 -4.52 5.58 -17.60
N ARG A 89 -5.67 5.69 -16.93
CA ARG A 89 -6.94 6.08 -17.56
C ARG A 89 -6.86 7.49 -18.16
N VAL A 90 -6.28 8.46 -17.45
CA VAL A 90 -6.04 9.81 -18.00
C VAL A 90 -5.14 9.75 -19.23
N ALA A 91 -4.04 8.98 -19.21
CA ALA A 91 -3.14 8.83 -20.36
C ALA A 91 -3.83 8.21 -21.58
N ALA A 92 -4.70 7.20 -21.38
CA ALA A 92 -5.49 6.60 -22.45
C ALA A 92 -6.44 7.62 -23.10
N LEU A 93 -7.17 8.41 -22.29
CA LEU A 93 -8.05 9.46 -22.83
C LEU A 93 -7.28 10.59 -23.53
N VAL A 94 -6.03 10.85 -23.14
CA VAL A 94 -5.14 11.76 -23.88
C VAL A 94 -4.80 11.18 -25.25
N ALA A 95 -4.54 9.87 -25.34
CA ALA A 95 -4.26 9.17 -26.60
C ALA A 95 -5.47 9.18 -27.55
N GLU A 96 -6.69 9.13 -27.00
CA GLU A 96 -7.95 9.32 -27.74
C GLU A 96 -8.17 10.78 -28.21
N GLY A 97 -7.29 11.72 -27.84
CA GLY A 97 -7.36 13.12 -28.28
C GLY A 97 -8.29 14.01 -27.45
N LEU A 98 -8.86 13.52 -26.35
CA LEU A 98 -9.76 14.32 -25.51
C LEU A 98 -9.00 15.50 -24.88
N THR A 99 -9.69 16.58 -24.58
CA THR A 99 -9.17 17.75 -23.84
C THR A 99 -9.33 17.58 -22.32
N ASN A 100 -8.66 18.40 -21.49
CA ASN A 100 -8.78 18.29 -20.03
C ASN A 100 -10.23 18.45 -19.50
N PRO A 101 -11.08 19.34 -20.03
CA PRO A 101 -12.51 19.38 -19.68
C PRO A 101 -13.23 18.07 -20.02
N GLN A 102 -13.06 17.55 -21.24
CA GLN A 102 -13.71 16.30 -21.68
C GLN A 102 -13.26 15.09 -20.85
N ILE A 103 -11.98 15.03 -20.48
CA ILE A 103 -11.46 14.00 -19.57
C ILE A 103 -12.12 14.16 -18.19
N GLY A 104 -12.26 15.39 -17.70
CA GLY A 104 -12.91 15.69 -16.44
C GLY A 104 -14.36 15.24 -16.41
N GLU A 105 -15.12 15.53 -17.46
CA GLU A 105 -16.51 15.06 -17.64
C GLU A 105 -16.58 13.52 -17.64
N ARG A 106 -15.74 12.85 -18.43
CA ARG A 106 -15.74 11.38 -18.57
C ARG A 106 -15.29 10.64 -17.31
N MET A 107 -14.47 11.29 -16.48
CA MET A 107 -13.97 10.73 -15.21
C MET A 107 -14.70 11.30 -13.98
N PHE A 108 -15.70 12.17 -14.17
CA PHE A 108 -16.41 12.87 -13.10
C PHE A 108 -15.49 13.60 -12.10
N ILE A 109 -14.48 14.32 -12.62
CA ILE A 109 -13.52 15.10 -11.83
C ILE A 109 -13.31 16.50 -12.42
N ALA A 110 -12.90 17.46 -11.58
CA ALA A 110 -12.62 18.81 -12.02
C ALA A 110 -11.46 18.86 -13.04
N ARG A 111 -11.56 19.78 -14.03
CA ARG A 111 -10.50 20.08 -15.01
C ARG A 111 -9.14 20.32 -14.36
N GLY A 112 -9.11 20.98 -13.19
CA GLY A 112 -7.88 21.24 -12.43
C GLY A 112 -7.21 19.95 -11.96
N THR A 113 -7.98 18.96 -11.52
CA THR A 113 -7.50 17.64 -11.11
C THR A 113 -6.89 16.88 -12.28
N VAL A 114 -7.50 16.97 -13.48
CA VAL A 114 -6.93 16.39 -14.71
C VAL A 114 -5.57 17.01 -15.03
N LYS A 115 -5.43 18.35 -14.91
CA LYS A 115 -4.16 19.04 -15.12
C LYS A 115 -3.07 18.52 -14.17
N ILE A 116 -3.41 18.32 -12.90
CA ILE A 116 -2.49 17.75 -11.89
C ILE A 116 -2.10 16.32 -12.25
N HIS A 117 -3.05 15.48 -12.66
CA HIS A 117 -2.75 14.12 -13.09
C HIS A 117 -1.78 14.11 -14.28
N ILE A 118 -1.97 14.95 -15.28
CA ILE A 118 -1.09 15.05 -16.45
C ILE A 118 0.31 15.52 -16.06
N ALA A 119 0.42 16.56 -15.21
CA ALA A 119 1.72 17.01 -14.73
C ALA A 119 2.49 15.88 -14.02
N HIS A 120 1.81 15.11 -13.17
CA HIS A 120 2.42 13.95 -12.53
C HIS A 120 2.78 12.84 -13.52
N ILE A 121 1.99 12.62 -14.58
CA ILE A 121 2.32 11.65 -15.63
C ILE A 121 3.60 12.09 -16.34
N PHE A 122 3.71 13.38 -16.68
CA PHE A 122 4.89 13.94 -17.33
C PHE A 122 6.15 13.72 -16.52
N THR A 123 6.13 14.06 -15.23
CA THR A 123 7.25 13.80 -14.31
C THR A 123 7.61 12.31 -14.25
N LYS A 124 6.59 11.44 -14.21
CA LYS A 124 6.81 9.98 -14.10
C LYS A 124 7.30 9.35 -15.39
N LEU A 125 7.01 9.91 -16.55
CA LEU A 125 7.43 9.39 -17.85
C LEU A 125 8.62 10.15 -18.45
N GLY A 126 9.07 11.24 -17.83
CA GLY A 126 10.18 12.05 -18.33
C GLY A 126 9.85 12.83 -19.61
N ILE A 127 8.59 13.23 -19.80
CA ILE A 127 8.12 13.94 -20.99
C ILE A 127 7.69 15.38 -20.66
N GLY A 128 7.70 16.25 -21.67
CA GLY A 128 7.38 17.67 -21.49
C GLY A 128 6.07 18.12 -22.16
N ALA A 129 5.51 17.30 -23.05
CA ALA A 129 4.40 17.73 -23.90
C ALA A 129 3.23 16.73 -23.93
N ARG A 130 2.01 17.27 -24.07
CA ARG A 130 0.79 16.47 -24.24
C ARG A 130 0.84 15.62 -25.50
N ALA A 131 1.38 16.16 -26.59
CA ALA A 131 1.54 15.44 -27.84
C ALA A 131 2.46 14.22 -27.67
N GLN A 132 3.56 14.37 -26.92
CA GLN A 132 4.43 13.24 -26.58
C GLN A 132 3.64 12.18 -25.82
N LEU A 133 2.86 12.56 -24.80
CA LEU A 133 2.01 11.63 -24.04
C LEU A 133 1.02 10.87 -24.94
N ALA A 134 0.37 11.56 -25.88
CA ALA A 134 -0.59 10.94 -26.80
C ALA A 134 0.07 9.86 -27.68
N VAL A 135 1.25 10.15 -28.22
CA VAL A 135 2.02 9.20 -29.06
C VAL A 135 2.40 7.97 -28.25
N ILE A 136 3.12 8.15 -27.13
CA ILE A 136 3.63 7.01 -26.34
C ILE A 136 2.51 6.19 -25.69
N ALA A 137 1.36 6.80 -25.40
CA ALA A 137 0.20 6.10 -24.86
C ALA A 137 -0.54 5.30 -25.94
N SER A 138 -0.61 5.83 -27.17
CA SER A 138 -1.20 5.14 -28.33
C SER A 138 -0.36 3.92 -28.74
N GLU A 139 0.96 4.06 -28.75
CA GLU A 139 1.89 2.96 -29.04
C GLU A 139 1.78 1.81 -28.03
N ARG A 140 1.54 2.13 -26.76
CA ARG A 140 1.36 1.12 -25.70
C ARG A 140 0.04 0.34 -25.79
N ALA A 141 -0.99 0.95 -26.39
CA ALA A 141 -2.32 0.34 -26.49
C ALA A 141 -2.46 -0.64 -27.67
N LYS A 142 -1.42 -0.73 -28.52
CA LYS A 142 -1.28 -1.74 -29.58
C LYS A 142 -0.60 -2.99 -29.03
#